data_AF-A0A496LS33-F1
#
_entry.id   AF-A0A496LS33-F1
#
_cell.length_a   1.000
_cell.length_b   1.000
_cell.length_c   1.000
_cell.angle_alpha   90.00
_cell.angle_beta   90.00
_cell.angle_gamma   90.00
#
_symmetry.space_group_name_H-M   'P 1'
#
loop_
_entity.id
_entity.type
_entity.pdbx_description
1 polymer ?
#
loop_
_entity_poly.entity_id
_entity_poly.type
_entity_poly.pdbx_seq_one_letter_code
_entity_poly.pdbx_strand_id
1 'polypeptide(L)'
;KNAELVFDATNETGLKYANKYVKSVGNDEAIMRFFVEDSSKFALKAGVNLIEERVFFVDARKILAKRLKFTTRLIMKFVDFTKRAKILHFDLKR
;
A
#
# COMPACT_ATOMS: atom_id res chain seq x y z
N LYS A 1 -12.53 -11.55 21.38
CA LYS A 1 -11.70 -11.41 20.16
C LYS A 1 -10.94 -10.10 20.28
N ASN A 2 -9.65 -10.07 19.94
CA ASN A 2 -8.90 -8.81 19.87
C ASN A 2 -9.35 -8.03 18.64
N ALA A 3 -9.14 -6.71 18.65
CA ALA A 3 -9.38 -5.87 17.49
C ALA A 3 -8.17 -5.96 16.54
N GLU A 4 -8.45 -6.11 15.25
CA GLU A 4 -7.45 -6.11 14.19
C GLU A 4 -7.64 -4.87 13.32
N LEU A 5 -6.54 -4.36 12.78
CA LEU A 5 -6.53 -3.21 11.89
C LEU A 5 -5.92 -3.61 10.54
N VAL A 6 -6.70 -3.45 9.48
CA VAL A 6 -6.27 -3.71 8.10
C VAL A 6 -6.48 -2.46 7.26
N PHE A 7 -5.44 -1.98 6.61
CA PHE A 7 -5.51 -0.81 5.73
C PHE A 7 -4.44 -0.88 4.64
N ASP A 8 -4.70 -0.24 3.52
CA ASP A 8 -3.68 0.02 2.53
C ASP A 8 -2.79 1.18 2.94
N ALA A 9 -1.51 1.07 2.60
CA ALA A 9 -0.52 2.10 2.84
C ALA A 9 0.43 2.19 1.65
N THR A 10 1.06 3.36 1.53
CA THR A 10 2.16 3.58 0.58
C THR A 10 3.47 3.77 1.34
N ASN A 11 4.60 3.74 0.63
CA ASN A 11 5.82 4.40 1.09
C ASN A 11 5.81 5.88 0.69
N GLU A 12 6.83 6.65 1.07
CA GLU A 12 6.88 8.09 0.78
C GLU A 12 6.79 8.38 -0.73
N THR A 13 7.47 7.57 -1.55
CA THR A 13 7.46 7.74 -3.00
C THR A 13 6.08 7.47 -3.58
N GLY A 14 5.42 6.38 -3.16
CA GLY A 14 4.06 6.05 -3.55
C GLY A 14 3.07 7.17 -3.21
N LEU A 15 3.22 7.77 -2.02
CA LEU A 15 2.40 8.89 -1.58
C LEU A 15 2.53 10.11 -2.51
N LYS A 16 3.77 10.45 -2.91
CA LYS A 16 4.03 11.55 -3.85
C LYS A 16 3.36 11.32 -5.20
N TYR A 17 3.42 10.09 -5.73
CA TYR A 17 2.75 9.74 -6.98
C TYR A 17 1.22 9.81 -6.85
N ALA A 18 0.66 9.27 -5.77
CA ALA A 18 -0.77 9.30 -5.52
C ALA A 18 -1.29 10.74 -5.41
N ASN A 19 -0.62 11.59 -4.62
CA ASN A 19 -0.98 13.00 -4.47
C ASN A 19 -0.80 13.79 -5.78
N LYS A 20 0.22 13.48 -6.59
CA LYS A 20 0.37 14.09 -7.93
C LYS A 20 -0.82 13.74 -8.82
N TYR A 21 -1.28 12.49 -8.79
CA TYR A 21 -2.44 12.06 -9.56
C TYR A 21 -3.73 12.74 -9.08
N VAL A 22 -3.98 12.75 -7.77
CA VAL A 22 -5.14 13.40 -7.14
C VAL A 22 -5.25 14.89 -7.53
N LYS A 23 -4.13 15.62 -7.47
CA LYS A 23 -4.06 17.01 -7.93
C LYS A 23 -4.32 17.14 -9.43
N SER A 24 -3.79 16.23 -10.25
CA SER A 24 -3.97 16.27 -11.70
C SER A 24 -5.42 16.08 -12.15
N VAL A 25 -6.26 15.45 -11.31
CA VAL A 25 -7.69 15.27 -11.57
C VAL A 25 -8.56 16.32 -10.85
N GLY A 26 -7.95 17.35 -10.24
CA GLY A 26 -8.64 18.46 -9.58
C GLY A 26 -9.30 18.10 -8.24
N ASN A 27 -8.90 16.99 -7.61
CA ASN A 27 -9.47 16.55 -6.33
C ASN A 27 -8.56 16.90 -5.15
N ASP A 28 -8.34 18.19 -4.90
CA ASP A 28 -7.38 18.65 -3.90
C ASP A 28 -7.73 18.24 -2.45
N GLU A 29 -8.99 17.84 -2.20
CA GLU A 29 -9.46 17.36 -0.90
C GLU A 29 -9.02 15.92 -0.61
N ALA A 30 -8.70 15.12 -1.64
CA ALA A 30 -8.30 13.71 -1.50
C ALA A 30 -6.79 13.51 -1.29
N ILE A 31 -6.05 14.55 -0.90
CA ILE A 31 -4.61 14.46 -0.62
C ILE A 31 -4.36 13.52 0.57
N MET A 32 -3.57 12.48 0.31
CA MET A 32 -3.10 11.54 1.32
C MET A 32 -1.96 12.16 2.14
N ARG A 33 -2.00 12.00 3.46
CA ARG A 33 -1.07 12.69 4.40
C ARG A 33 -0.14 11.76 5.17
N PHE A 34 -0.31 10.45 5.05
CA PHE A 34 0.49 9.47 5.78
C PHE A 34 1.06 8.43 4.82
N PHE A 35 2.19 7.85 5.21
CA PHE A 35 2.82 6.72 4.56
C PHE A 35 3.48 5.84 5.63
N VAL A 36 3.76 4.59 5.31
CA VAL A 36 4.47 3.66 6.19
C VAL A 36 5.66 3.10 5.43
N GLU A 37 6.84 3.63 5.72
CA GLU A 37 8.08 3.18 5.07
C GLU A 37 8.43 1.75 5.47
N ASP A 38 8.52 1.51 6.78
CA ASP A 38 8.84 0.23 7.40
C ASP A 38 7.69 -0.16 8.35
N SER A 39 7.02 -1.27 8.03
CA SER A 39 5.86 -1.76 8.77
C SER A 39 6.23 -2.29 10.15
N SER A 40 7.39 -2.94 10.31
CA SER A 40 7.88 -3.43 11.60
C SER A 40 8.24 -2.27 12.53
N LYS A 41 8.92 -1.24 12.00
CA LYS A 41 9.25 -0.03 12.76
C LYS A 41 8.00 0.75 13.15
N PHE A 42 6.99 0.79 12.27
CA PHE A 42 5.69 1.37 12.60
C PHE A 42 5.00 0.58 13.70
N ALA A 43 4.94 -0.75 13.60
CA ALA A 43 4.34 -1.63 14.60
C ALA A 43 4.94 -1.41 16.00
N LEU A 44 6.28 -1.41 16.06
CA LEU A 44 7.03 -1.15 17.30
C LEU A 44 6.70 0.21 17.90
N LYS A 45 6.67 1.27 17.09
CA LYS A 45 6.35 2.63 17.56
C LYS A 45 4.90 2.77 18.01
N ALA A 46 3.98 2.10 17.34
CA ALA A 46 2.56 2.15 17.67
C ALA A 46 2.17 1.21 18.82
N GLY A 47 3.06 0.30 19.24
CA GLY A 47 2.78 -0.69 20.27
C GLY A 47 1.72 -1.71 19.83
N VAL A 48 1.81 -2.15 18.57
CA VAL A 48 0.90 -3.14 17.95
C VAL A 48 1.74 -4.25 17.31
N ASN A 49 1.11 -5.41 17.06
CA ASN A 49 1.79 -6.54 16.44
C ASN A 49 1.51 -6.58 14.94
N LEU A 50 2.55 -6.58 14.10
CA LEU A 50 2.42 -6.79 12.66
C LEU A 50 2.14 -8.27 12.39
N ILE A 51 0.94 -8.56 11.89
CA ILE A 51 0.56 -9.91 11.45
C ILE A 51 1.10 -10.15 10.04
N GLU A 52 0.86 -9.19 9.13
CA GLU A 52 1.17 -9.37 7.71
C GLU A 52 1.43 -8.03 7.00
N GLU A 53 2.36 -8.05 6.05
CA GLU A 53 2.51 -7.03 5.01
C GLU A 53 2.35 -7.70 3.63
N ARG A 54 1.31 -7.31 2.89
CA ARG A 54 1.05 -7.79 1.53
C ARG A 54 1.32 -6.70 0.50
N VAL A 55 1.99 -7.05 -0.58
CA VAL A 55 2.08 -6.17 -1.75
C VAL A 55 0.76 -6.17 -2.52
N PHE A 56 0.42 -5.04 -3.15
CA PHE A 56 -0.95 -4.78 -3.60
C PHE A 56 -1.37 -5.55 -4.86
N PHE A 57 -0.47 -5.79 -5.81
CA PHE A 57 -0.84 -6.23 -7.16
C PHE A 57 -0.60 -7.70 -7.46
N VAL A 58 -0.13 -8.52 -6.51
CA VAL A 58 0.21 -9.92 -6.77
C VAL A 58 -0.98 -10.70 -7.33
N ASP A 59 -2.14 -10.61 -6.68
CA ASP A 59 -3.32 -11.34 -7.13
C ASP A 59 -4.01 -10.65 -8.29
N ALA A 60 -4.05 -9.32 -8.32
CA ALA A 60 -4.56 -8.56 -9.46
C ALA A 60 -3.82 -8.90 -10.76
N ARG A 61 -2.48 -9.06 -10.72
CA ARG A 61 -1.68 -9.48 -11.88
C ARG A 61 -1.98 -10.89 -12.35
N LYS A 62 -2.42 -11.80 -11.47
CA LYS A 62 -2.83 -13.17 -11.83
C LYS A 62 -4.22 -13.16 -12.44
N ILE A 63 -5.19 -12.55 -11.75
CA ILE A 63 -6.61 -12.49 -12.16
C ILE A 63 -6.76 -11.79 -13.50
N LEU A 64 -6.02 -10.69 -13.71
CA LEU A 64 -6.12 -9.86 -14.91
C LEU A 64 -5.02 -10.14 -15.95
N ALA A 65 -4.24 -11.21 -15.81
CA ALA A 65 -3.05 -11.47 -16.62
C ALA A 65 -3.30 -11.39 -18.15
N LYS A 66 -4.44 -11.91 -18.62
CA LYS A 66 -4.84 -11.92 -20.04
C LYS A 66 -5.57 -10.65 -20.50
N ARG A 67 -5.95 -9.78 -19.56
CA ARG A 67 -6.71 -8.54 -19.80
C ARG A 67 -5.84 -7.28 -19.73
N LEU A 68 -4.67 -7.38 -19.11
CA LEU A 68 -3.73 -6.27 -18.96
C LEU A 68 -2.68 -6.27 -20.06
N LYS A 69 -2.32 -5.07 -20.51
CA LYS A 69 -1.12 -4.87 -21.34
C LYS A 69 0.11 -5.36 -20.57
N PHE A 70 1.08 -5.90 -21.30
CA PHE A 70 2.35 -6.36 -20.71
C PHE A 70 3.06 -5.24 -19.93
N THR A 71 3.05 -4.02 -20.45
CA THR A 71 3.60 -2.82 -19.79
C THR A 71 2.94 -2.55 -18.44
N THR A 72 1.60 -2.63 -18.36
CA THR A 72 0.86 -2.48 -17.10
C THR A 72 1.29 -3.53 -16.08
N ARG A 73 1.45 -4.79 -16.50
CA ARG A 73 1.91 -5.88 -15.61
C ARG A 73 3.33 -5.64 -15.07
N LEU A 74 4.22 -5.07 -15.89
CA LEU A 74 5.56 -4.69 -15.46
C LEU A 74 5.54 -3.55 -14.44
N ILE A 75 4.75 -2.49 -14.69
CA ILE A 75 4.58 -1.37 -13.75
C ILE A 75 4.04 -1.87 -12.40
N MET A 76 3.00 -2.71 -12.42
CA MET A 76 2.44 -3.33 -11.20
C MET A 76 3.49 -4.16 -10.45
N LYS A 77 4.30 -4.96 -11.16
CA LYS A 77 5.39 -5.72 -10.54
C LYS A 77 6.45 -4.81 -9.91
N PHE A 78 6.76 -3.68 -10.54
CA PHE A 78 7.69 -2.69 -10.01
C PHE A 78 7.15 -1.99 -8.77
N VAL A 79 5.85 -1.67 -8.75
CA VAL A 79 5.18 -1.10 -7.57
C VAL A 79 5.21 -2.09 -6.40
N ASP A 80 4.93 -3.38 -6.64
CA ASP A 80 5.05 -4.44 -5.63
C ASP A 80 6.49 -4.54 -5.12
N PHE A 81 7.47 -4.61 -6.03
CA PHE A 81 8.88 -4.76 -5.69
C PHE A 81 9.40 -3.61 -4.82
N THR A 82 8.96 -2.39 -5.12
CA THR A 82 9.35 -1.19 -4.36
C THR A 82 8.42 -0.89 -3.18
N LYS A 83 7.41 -1.75 -2.92
CA LYS A 83 6.43 -1.59 -1.84
C LYS A 83 5.74 -0.21 -1.83
N ARG A 84 5.52 0.38 -3.02
CA ARG A 84 4.87 1.70 -3.16
C ARG A 84 3.38 1.66 -2.84
N ALA A 85 2.76 0.48 -2.93
CA ALA A 85 1.43 0.19 -2.45
C ALA A 85 1.44 -1.18 -1.77
N LYS A 86 0.88 -1.24 -0.57
CA LYS A 86 0.85 -2.45 0.27
C LYS A 86 -0.37 -2.43 1.17
N ILE A 87 -0.74 -3.59 1.69
CA ILE A 87 -1.77 -3.78 2.70
C ILE A 87 -1.06 -4.21 3.97
N LEU A 88 -1.36 -3.53 5.08
CA LEU A 88 -0.83 -3.83 6.39
C LEU A 88 -1.94 -4.41 7.25
N HIS A 89 -1.59 -5.45 8.02
CA HIS A 89 -2.49 -6.12 8.95
C HIS A 89 -1.85 -6.20 10.32
N PHE A 90 -2.50 -5.60 11.31
CA PHE A 90 -2.03 -5.56 12.69
C PHE A 90 -3.03 -6.19 13.65
N ASP A 91 -2.52 -6.85 14.70
CA ASP A 91 -3.26 -7.09 15.94
C ASP A 91 -3.03 -5.90 16.87
N LEU A 92 -4.11 -5.34 17.41
CA LEU A 92 -4.05 -4.22 18.36
C LEU A 92 -3.83 -4.69 19.81
N LYS A 93 -3.64 -6.00 20.03
CA LYS A 93 -3.21 -6.53 21.32
C LYS A 93 -1.81 -6.00 21.66
N ARG A 94 -1.71 -5.33 22.82
CA ARG A 94 -0.43 -4.97 23.43
C ARG A 94 0.24 -6.17 24.08
#